data_AF-A0A2V7YVB9-F1
#
_entry.id   AF-A0A2V7YVB9-F1
#
_cell.length_a   1.000
_cell.length_b   1.000
_cell.length_c   1.000
_cell.angle_alpha   90.00
_cell.angle_beta   90.00
_cell.angle_gamma   90.00
#
_symmetry.space_group_name_H-M   'P 1'
#
loop_
_entity.id
_entity.type
_entity.pdbx_description
1 polymer ?
#
loop_
_entity_poly.entity_id
_entity_poly.type
_entity_poly.pdbx_seq_one_letter_code
_entity_poly.pdbx_strand_id
1 'polypeptide(L)'
;MDCKEVDSVLFLFFDGEMDDETLTPFKDHVGRCGNCAKQVDYTRKLLLIVRERTIRCTAPDSLRHRILTHLPHRRSSAPGPH
;
A
#
# COMPACT_ATOMS: atom_id res chain seq x y z
N MET A 1 -0.50 -20.31 -1.32
CA MET A 1 -0.98 -19.84 -2.63
C MET A 1 0.09 -19.98 -3.69
N ASP A 2 -0.32 -20.04 -4.96
CA ASP A 2 0.52 -20.15 -6.14
C ASP A 2 0.67 -18.82 -6.91
N CYS A 3 1.44 -18.83 -8.01
CA CYS A 3 1.70 -17.63 -8.81
C CYS A 3 0.44 -17.07 -9.48
N LYS A 4 -0.52 -17.92 -9.87
CA LYS A 4 -1.76 -17.48 -10.52
C LYS A 4 -2.68 -16.81 -9.51
N GLU A 5 -2.78 -17.40 -8.33
CA GLU A 5 -3.51 -16.81 -7.22
C GLU A 5 -2.91 -15.45 -6.82
N VAL A 6 -1.58 -15.30 -6.84
CA VAL A 6 -0.91 -14.01 -6.56
C VAL A 6 -1.33 -12.96 -7.59
N ASP A 7 -1.30 -13.31 -8.87
CA ASP A 7 -1.69 -12.41 -9.96
C ASP A 7 -3.15 -11.96 -9.82
N SER A 8 -4.05 -12.89 -9.48
CA SER A 8 -5.49 -12.58 -9.35
C SER A 8 -5.85 -11.75 -8.13
N VAL A 9 -4.99 -11.64 -7.11
CA VAL A 9 -5.25 -10.85 -5.90
C VAL A 9 -4.28 -9.67 -5.72
N LEU A 10 -3.38 -9.46 -6.68
CA LEU A 10 -2.34 -8.43 -6.59
C LEU A 10 -2.90 -7.03 -6.39
N PHE A 11 -4.03 -6.72 -7.04
CA PHE A 11 -4.67 -5.41 -6.92
C PHE A 11 -5.19 -5.15 -5.50
N LEU A 12 -5.80 -6.16 -4.84
CA LEU A 12 -6.27 -6.07 -3.46
C LEU A 12 -5.13 -5.69 -2.51
N PHE A 13 -3.93 -6.21 -2.75
CA PHE A 13 -2.75 -5.85 -1.96
C PHE A 13 -2.37 -4.37 -2.13
N PHE A 14 -2.45 -3.83 -3.35
CA PHE A 14 -2.10 -2.42 -3.61
C PHE A 14 -3.17 -1.43 -3.16
N ASP A 15 -4.44 -1.81 -3.24
CA ASP A 15 -5.57 -0.99 -2.79
C ASP A 15 -5.73 -1.02 -1.27
N GLY A 16 -5.05 -1.96 -0.58
CA GLY A 16 -5.16 -2.14 0.87
C GLY A 16 -6.44 -2.86 1.30
N GLU A 17 -7.07 -3.58 0.37
CA GLU A 17 -8.34 -4.31 0.55
C GLU A 17 -8.14 -5.82 0.73
N MET A 18 -6.89 -6.29 0.76
CA MET A 18 -6.57 -7.68 1.05
C MET A 18 -6.81 -8.00 2.54
N ASP A 19 -7.62 -9.03 2.81
CA ASP A 19 -7.86 -9.51 4.17
C ASP A 19 -6.63 -10.17 4.81
N ASP A 20 -6.63 -10.26 6.14
CA ASP A 20 -5.50 -10.79 6.91
C ASP A 20 -5.23 -12.29 6.64
N GLU A 21 -6.28 -13.05 6.32
CA GLU A 21 -6.19 -14.49 6.01
C GLU A 21 -5.43 -14.74 4.71
N THR A 22 -5.60 -13.86 3.72
CA THR A 22 -4.96 -13.90 2.40
C THR A 22 -3.60 -13.19 2.40
N LEU A 23 -3.42 -12.19 3.26
CA LEU A 23 -2.21 -11.39 3.32
C LEU A 23 -0.96 -12.20 3.71
N THR A 24 -1.11 -13.10 4.68
CA THR A 24 0.00 -13.96 5.14
C THR A 24 0.52 -14.90 4.04
N PRO A 25 -0.32 -15.75 3.40
CA PRO A 25 0.13 -16.61 2.31
C PRO A 25 0.63 -15.83 1.09
N PHE A 26 0.09 -14.63 0.82
CA PHE A 26 0.59 -13.73 -0.23
C PHE A 26 2.00 -13.27 0.03
N LYS A 27 2.27 -12.72 1.21
CA LYS A 27 3.62 -12.28 1.59
C LYS A 27 4.61 -13.43 1.58
N ASP A 28 4.21 -14.60 2.06
CA ASP A 28 5.08 -15.79 2.06
C ASP A 28 5.44 -16.24 0.63
N HIS A 29 4.46 -16.33 -0.27
CA HIS A 29 4.71 -16.70 -1.66
C HIS A 29 5.60 -15.66 -2.36
N VAL A 30 5.26 -14.37 -2.25
CA VAL A 30 6.05 -13.28 -2.85
C VAL A 30 7.48 -13.27 -2.32
N GLY A 31 7.70 -13.59 -1.04
CA GLY A 31 9.04 -13.67 -0.44
C GLY A 31 9.89 -14.82 -0.98
N ARG A 32 9.27 -15.92 -1.42
CA ARG A 32 9.96 -17.13 -1.91
C ARG A 32 10.04 -17.20 -3.44
N CYS A 33 9.11 -16.57 -4.15
CA CYS A 33 9.02 -16.60 -5.61
C CYS A 33 9.57 -15.32 -6.24
N GLY A 34 10.74 -15.42 -6.88
CA GLY A 34 11.38 -14.28 -7.52
C GLY A 34 10.58 -13.64 -8.66
N ASN A 35 9.71 -14.40 -9.34
CA ASN A 35 8.85 -13.85 -10.39
C ASN A 35 7.73 -12.97 -9.80
N CYS A 36 7.05 -13.46 -8.77
CA CYS A 36 6.03 -12.72 -8.06
C CYS A 36 6.60 -11.49 -7.36
N ALA A 37 7.81 -11.59 -6.78
CA ALA A 37 8.52 -10.44 -6.23
C ALA A 37 8.77 -9.34 -7.27
N LYS A 38 9.24 -9.72 -8.47
CA LYS A 38 9.45 -8.78 -9.58
C LYS A 38 8.14 -8.14 -10.04
N GLN A 39 7.06 -8.90 -10.09
CA GLN A 39 5.75 -8.39 -10.49
C GLN A 39 5.19 -7.36 -9.49
N VAL A 40 5.33 -7.63 -8.19
CA VAL A 40 4.97 -6.68 -7.12
C VAL A 40 5.82 -5.42 -7.24
N ASP A 41 7.13 -5.54 -7.42
CA ASP A 41 8.01 -4.37 -7.57
C ASP A 41 7.69 -3.55 -8.84
N TYR A 42 7.44 -4.22 -9.96
CA TYR A 42 7.01 -3.57 -11.20
C TYR A 42 5.72 -2.78 -11.01
N THR A 43 4.70 -3.39 -10.41
CA THR A 43 3.40 -2.74 -10.18
C THR A 43 3.54 -1.55 -9.24
N ARG A 44 4.37 -1.67 -8.19
CA ARG A 44 4.69 -0.56 -7.29
C ARG A 44 5.30 0.62 -8.04
N LYS A 45 6.28 0.36 -8.91
CA LYS A 45 6.92 1.40 -9.75
C LYS A 45 5.93 2.03 -10.72
N LEU A 46 5.08 1.24 -11.35
CA LEU A 46 4.02 1.73 -12.24
C LEU A 46 3.07 2.67 -11.49
N LEU A 47 2.58 2.27 -10.33
CA LEU A 47 1.68 3.11 -9.51
C LEU A 47 2.35 4.43 -9.12
N LEU A 48 3.64 4.44 -8.77
CA LEU A 48 4.37 5.67 -8.51
C LEU A 48 4.39 6.61 -9.72
N ILE A 49 4.67 6.08 -10.92
CA ILE A 49 4.69 6.85 -12.16
C ILE A 49 3.31 7.44 -12.47
N VAL A 50 2.24 6.63 -12.36
CA VAL A 50 0.86 7.09 -12.56
C VAL A 50 0.54 8.20 -11.57
N ARG A 51 0.92 8.01 -10.32
CA ARG A 51 0.70 8.95 -9.22
C ARG A 51 1.48 10.27 -9.40
N GLU A 52 2.59 10.27 -10.13
CA GLU A 52 3.39 11.46 -10.44
C GLU A 52 2.88 12.20 -11.68
N ARG A 53 2.40 11.45 -12.69
CA ARG A 53 1.95 12.00 -13.98
C ARG A 53 0.50 12.47 -13.99
N THR A 54 -0.30 12.10 -12.98
CA THR A 54 -1.70 12.51 -12.87
C THR A 54 -1.86 13.80 -12.07
N ILE A 55 -2.78 14.66 -12.50
CA ILE A 55 -3.14 15.88 -11.77
C ILE A 55 -3.71 15.46 -10.42
N ARG A 56 -3.07 15.90 -9.33
CA ARG A 56 -3.61 15.68 -7.99
C ARG A 56 -4.65 16.74 -7.67
N CYS A 57 -5.85 16.30 -7.36
CA CYS A 57 -6.78 17.12 -6.61
C CYS A 57 -6.27 17.27 -5.18
N THR A 58 -6.00 18.50 -4.74
CA THR A 58 -5.71 18.79 -3.34
C THR A 58 -7.03 18.95 -2.59
N ALA A 59 -7.09 18.42 -1.37
CA ALA A 59 -8.21 18.69 -0.48
C ALA A 59 -8.30 20.20 -0.19
N PRO A 60 -9.50 20.78 -0.06
CA PRO A 60 -9.66 22.18 0.32
C PRO A 60 -8.98 22.49 1.65
N ASP A 61 -8.43 23.70 1.77
CA ASP A 61 -7.71 24.12 2.99
C ASP A 61 -8.58 24.07 4.24
N SER A 62 -9.89 24.33 4.10
CA SER A 62 -10.86 24.22 5.19
C SER A 62 -10.96 22.80 5.74
N LEU A 63 -10.93 21.78 4.87
CA LEU A 63 -10.94 20.38 5.29
C LEU A 63 -9.63 20.01 5.97
N ARG A 64 -8.49 20.43 5.40
CA ARG A 64 -7.17 20.23 6.01
C ARG A 64 -7.11 20.84 7.40
N HIS A 65 -7.54 22.10 7.55
CA HIS A 65 -7.57 22.80 8.83
C HIS A 65 -8.43 22.05 9.86
N ARG A 66 -9.64 21.62 9.48
CA ARG A 66 -10.51 20.84 10.36
C ARG A 66 -9.87 19.53 10.83
N ILE A 67 -9.18 18.81 9.94
CA ILE A 67 -8.47 17.58 10.29
C ILE A 67 -7.34 17.88 11.29
N LEU A 68 -6.49 18.87 11.00
CA LEU A 68 -5.35 19.21 11.87
C LEU A 68 -5.80 19.67 13.27
N THR A 69 -6.94 20.37 13.36
CA THR A 69 -7.46 20.94 14.61
C THR A 69 -8.24 19.94 15.45
N HIS A 70 -9.02 19.04 14.83
CA HIS A 70 -10.00 18.19 15.54
C HIS A 70 -9.67 16.70 15.54
N LEU A 71 -8.84 16.21 14.62
CA LEU A 71 -8.33 14.84 14.72
C LEU A 71 -7.04 14.89 15.53
N PRO A 72 -6.96 14.23 16.71
CA PRO A 72 -5.69 14.05 17.38
C PRO A 72 -4.76 13.36 16.39
N HIS A 73 -3.69 14.05 15.97
CA HIS A 73 -2.65 13.42 15.16
C HIS A 73 -2.21 12.16 15.89
N ARG A 74 -2.48 11.00 15.28
CA ARG A 74 -1.93 9.73 15.73
C ARG A 74 -0.41 9.93 15.75
N ARG A 75 0.14 10.20 16.95
CA ARG A 75 1.57 10.32 17.16
C ARG A 75 2.17 9.04 16.61
N SER A 76 2.98 9.18 15.57
CA SER A 76 3.84 8.12 15.06
C SER A 76 4.48 7.43 16.25
N SER A 77 4.28 6.12 16.37
CA SER A 77 5.02 5.27 17.28
C SER A 77 6.51 5.59 17.15
N ALA A 78 7.07 6.23 18.18
CA ALA A 78 8.48 6.55 18.26
C ALA A 78 9.32 5.26 18.15
N PRO A 79 10.51 5.29 17.54
CA PRO A 79 11.44 4.17 17.64
C PRO A 79 11.85 4.01 19.10
N GLY A 80 11.77 2.78 19.63
CA GLY A 80 12.17 2.46 21.00
C GLY A 80 13.65 2.77 21.27
N PRO A 81 14.03 3.09 22.52
CA PRO A 81 15.41 3.38 22.85
C PRO A 81 16.26 2.10 22.79
N HIS A 82 17.47 2.26 22.26
CA HIS A 82 18.56 1.28 22.25
C HIS A 82 18.93 0.80 23.65
#